data_AF-A0AAV3UQC7-F1
#
_entry.id   AF-A0AAV3UQC7-F1
#
_cell.length_a   1.000
_cell.length_b   1.000
_cell.length_c   1.000
_cell.angle_alpha   90.00
_cell.angle_beta   90.00
_cell.angle_gamma   90.00
#
_symmetry.space_group_name_H-M   'P 1'
#
loop_
_entity.id
_entity.type
_entity.pdbx_description
1 polymer ?
#
loop_
_entity_poly.entity_id
_entity_poly.type
_entity_poly.pdbx_seq_one_letter_code
_entity_poly.pdbx_strand_id
1 'polypeptide(L)' 'MNNDDALTKAEFADETLLPPRTVHYALTRLEDHDLVGSRFSFADARKRCYSLTFDELSTIDVKCDGYMQLNQT' A
#
# COMPACT_ATOMS: atom_id res chain seq x y z
N MET A 1 -8.35 -20.23 -4.23
CA MET A 1 -8.33 -18.75 -4.31
C MET A 1 -8.07 -18.26 -2.90
N ASN A 2 -6.78 -18.09 -2.59
CA ASN A 2 -6.35 -17.70 -1.26
C ASN A 2 -6.72 -16.23 -1.06
N ASN A 3 -7.32 -15.91 0.08
CA ASN A 3 -7.60 -14.53 0.49
C ASN A 3 -6.42 -13.95 1.30
N ASP A 4 -5.30 -14.68 1.35
CA ASP A 4 -4.13 -14.37 2.17
C ASP A 4 -3.30 -13.20 1.62
N ASP A 5 -3.57 -12.73 0.39
CA ASP A 5 -2.80 -11.65 -0.25
C ASP A 5 -3.31 -10.23 0.10
N ALA A 6 -4.40 -10.12 0.87
CA ALA A 6 -5.04 -8.84 1.17
C ALA A 6 -5.17 -8.59 2.68
N LEU A 7 -4.26 -7.80 3.23
CA LEU A 7 -4.16 -7.54 4.67
C LEU A 7 -4.85 -6.24 5.07
N THR A 8 -5.39 -6.20 6.30
CA THR A 8 -5.89 -4.97 6.89
C THR A 8 -4.75 -4.11 7.45
N LYS A 9 -5.01 -2.83 7.73
CA LYS A 9 -4.01 -1.90 8.32
C LYS A 9 -3.44 -2.38 9.66
N ALA A 10 -4.26 -3.05 10.46
CA ALA A 10 -3.84 -3.57 11.75
C ALA A 10 -2.88 -4.75 11.57
N GLU A 11 -3.22 -5.67 10.67
CA GLU A 11 -2.36 -6.81 10.32
C GLU A 11 -1.03 -6.33 9.74
N PHE A 12 -1.02 -5.32 8.86
CA PHE A 12 0.22 -4.71 8.39
C PHE A 12 1.08 -4.15 9.53
N ALA A 13 0.49 -3.54 10.55
CA ALA A 13 1.25 -3.03 11.70
C ALA A 13 1.84 -4.15 12.55
N ASP A 14 1.08 -5.22 12.75
CA ASP A 14 1.53 -6.39 13.52
C ASP A 14 2.60 -7.19 12.77
N GLU A 15 2.48 -7.33 11.45
CA GLU A 15 3.40 -8.13 10.63
C GLU A 15 4.71 -7.38 10.32
N THR A 16 4.63 -6.08 10.02
CA THR A 16 5.83 -5.25 9.77
C THR A 16 6.48 -4.73 11.05
N LEU A 17 5.79 -4.85 12.19
CA LEU A 17 6.16 -4.26 13.48
C LEU A 17 6.37 -2.74 13.42
N LEU A 18 5.82 -2.08 12.39
CA LEU A 18 5.88 -0.64 12.24
C LEU A 18 4.81 0.04 13.10
N PRO A 19 5.08 1.27 13.59
CA PRO A 19 4.04 2.06 14.23
C PRO A 19 2.84 2.26 13.28
N PRO A 20 1.59 2.23 13.78
CA PRO A 20 0.40 2.39 12.93
C PRO A 20 0.38 3.66 12.06
N ARG A 21 1.01 4.74 12.54
CA ARG A 21 1.18 5.99 11.76
C ARG A 21 2.07 5.80 10.54
N THR A 22 3.15 5.03 10.68
CA THR A 22 4.08 4.74 9.59
C THR A 22 3.41 3.84 8.55
N VAL A 23 2.68 2.81 8.99
CA VAL A 23 1.88 1.95 8.11
C VAL A 23 0.86 2.78 7.33
N HIS A 24 0.14 3.68 8.01
CA HIS A 24 -0.82 4.56 7.35
C HIS A 24 -0.16 5.44 6.28
N TYR A 25 0.97 6.07 6.62
CA TYR A 25 1.72 6.90 5.68
C TYR A 25 2.23 6.08 4.49
N ALA A 26 2.79 4.90 4.75
CA ALA A 26 3.28 4.00 3.71
C ALA A 26 2.15 3.56 2.77
N LEU A 27 1.01 3.08 3.29
CA LEU A 27 -0.13 2.65 2.47
C LEU A 27 -0.71 3.82 1.65
N THR A 28 -0.87 4.99 2.24
CA THR A 28 -1.34 6.18 1.52
C THR A 28 -0.38 6.53 0.38
N ARG A 29 0.92 6.45 0.65
CA ARG A 29 1.95 6.73 -0.35
C ARG A 29 1.96 5.67 -1.45
N LEU A 30 1.79 4.40 -1.12
CA LEU A 30 1.74 3.32 -2.11
C LEU A 30 0.46 3.37 -2.96
N GLU A 31 -0.68 3.78 -2.38
CA GLU A 31 -1.92 4.04 -3.12
C GLU A 31 -1.77 5.24 -4.08
N ASP A 32 -1.07 6.30 -3.66
CA ASP A 32 -0.77 7.47 -4.51
C ASP A 32 0.10 7.14 -5.74
N HIS A 33 0.91 6.09 -5.64
CA HIS A 33 1.74 5.56 -6.74
C HIS A 33 1.08 4.38 -7.47
N ASP A 34 -0.20 4.09 -7.21
CA ASP A 34 -0.93 2.95 -7.79
C ASP A 34 -0.25 1.58 -7.55
N LEU A 35 0.62 1.46 -6.54
CA LEU A 35 1.36 0.24 -6.20
C LEU A 35 0.57 -0.71 -5.29
N VAL A 36 -0.43 -0.18 -4.58
CA VAL A 36 -1.31 -0.92 -3.68
C VAL A 36 -2.75 -0.54 -3.96
N GLY A 37 -3.63 -1.55 -4.03
CA GLY A 37 -5.07 -1.37 -4.17
C GLY A 37 -5.79 -1.60 -2.85
N SER A 38 -6.81 -0.78 -2.56
CA SER A 38 -7.73 -1.04 -1.44
C SER A 38 -9.05 -1.61 -1.92
N ARG A 39 -9.53 -2.64 -1.19
CA ARG A 39 -10.82 -3.30 -1.42
C ARG A 39 -11.57 -3.44 -0.09
N PHE A 40 -12.89 -3.50 -0.13
CA PHE A 40 -13.66 -3.80 1.08
C PHE A 40 -13.46 -5.26 1.50
N SER A 41 -13.36 -5.49 2.80
CA SER A 41 -13.35 -6.86 3.31
C SER A 41 -14.73 -7.49 3.13
N PHE A 42 -14.76 -8.73 2.63
CA PHE A 42 -16.00 -9.50 2.53
C PHE A 42 -16.60 -9.84 3.92
N ALA A 43 -15.75 -9.96 4.96
CA ALA A 43 -16.19 -10.26 6.32
C ALA A 43 -16.75 -9.02 7.05
N ASP A 44 -16.24 -7.84 6.74
CA ASP A 44 -16.69 -6.57 7.32
C ASP A 44 -16.49 -5.44 6.31
N ALA A 45 -17.58 -4.96 5.70
CA ALA A 45 -17.53 -3.90 4.69
C ALA A 45 -17.04 -2.54 5.22
N ARG A 46 -16.89 -2.36 6.54
CA ARG A 46 -16.27 -1.15 7.12
C ARG A 46 -14.75 -1.26 7.15
N LYS A 47 -14.20 -2.47 7.04
CA LYS A 47 -12.76 -2.71 6.95
C LYS A 47 -12.31 -2.71 5.50
N ARG A 48 -11.11 -2.18 5.29
CA ARG A 48 -10.43 -2.21 3.99
C ARG A 48 -9.23 -3.16 4.07
N CYS A 49 -9.11 -4.00 3.06
CA CYS A 49 -7.96 -4.84 2.82
C CYS A 49 -7.11 -4.21 1.71
N TYR A 50 -5.81 -4.36 1.84
CA TYR A 50 -4.80 -3.78 0.97
C TYR A 50 -3.99 -4.91 0.33
N SER A 51 -3.82 -4.86 -0.99
CA SER A 51 -3.04 -5.83 -1.76
C SER A 51 -2.15 -5.13 -2.77
N LEU A 52 -1.03 -5.75 -3.14
CA LEU A 52 -0.17 -5.22 -4.20
C LEU A 52 -0.91 -5.24 -5.54
N THR A 53 -0.72 -4.21 -6.35
CA THR A 53 -1.32 -4.13 -7.69
C THR A 53 -0.47 -4.81 -8.77
N PHE A 54 0.83 -4.99 -8.49
CA PHE A 54 1.83 -5.48 -9.44
C PHE A 54 2.07 -6.99 -9.39
N ASP A 55 1.26 -7.75 -8.65
CA ASP A 55 1.47 -9.18 -8.42
C ASP A 55 1.37 -10.06 -9.69
N GLU A 56 0.83 -9.52 -10.80
CA GLU A 56 0.75 -10.25 -12.08
C GLU A 56 1.62 -9.69 -13.23
N LEU A 57 2.40 -8.62 -13.04
CA LEU A 57 3.15 -8.04 -14.15
C LEU A 57 4.57 -7.63 -13.76
N SER A 58 5.51 -8.42 -14.25
CA SER A 58 6.95 -8.19 -14.38
C SER A 58 7.37 -6.92 -15.14
N THR A 59 6.62 -5.82 -15.11
CA THR A 59 6.93 -4.60 -15.86
C THR A 59 7.21 -3.42 -14.94
N ILE A 60 8.50 -3.15 -14.85
CA ILE A 60 9.09 -1.90 -14.41
C ILE A 60 8.49 -0.76 -15.24
N ASP A 61 7.63 0.04 -14.63
CA ASP A 61 7.43 1.45 -15.02
C ASP A 61 7.45 2.27 -13.74
N VAL A 62 8.66 2.44 -13.19
CA VAL A 62 8.88 3.41 -12.13
C VAL A 62 8.69 4.79 -12.77
N LYS A 63 7.48 5.33 -12.65
CA LYS A 63 7.21 6.73 -13.00
C LYS A 63 7.82 7.62 -11.92
N CYS A 64 9.14 7.72 -11.95
CA CYS A 64 9.94 8.62 -11.15
C CYS A 64 9.79 10.06 -11.65
N ASP A 65 8.58 10.62 -11.60
CA ASP A 65 8.38 12.05 -11.79
C ASP A 65 8.13 12.71 -10.43
N GLY A 66 9.12 13.46 -9.94
CA GLY A 66 8.82 14.70 -9.22
C GLY A 66 9.03 14.78 -7.70
N TYR A 67 10.02 14.10 -7.11
CA TYR A 67 10.50 14.48 -5.76
C TYR A 67 11.98 14.87 -5.76
N MET A 68 12.33 15.91 -6.52
CA MET A 68 13.53 16.71 -6.27
C MET A 68 13.34 18.17 -6.71
N GLN A 69 12.52 18.92 -5.98
CA GLN A 69 12.75 20.36 -5.82
C GLN A 69 12.45 20.75 -4.37
N LEU A 70 13.37 20.42 -3.46
CA LEU A 70 13.58 21.27 -2.29
C LEU A 70 15.08 21.39 -2.02
N ASN A 71 15.53 22.64 -2.17
CA ASN A 71 16.74 23.26 -1.65
C ASN A 71 18.02 23.16 -2.49
N GLN A 72 18.25 24.21 -3.29
CA GLN A 72 19.58 24.80 -3.42
C GLN A 72 19.50 26.30 -3.75
N THR A 73 20.01 27.07 -2.78
CA THR A 73 20.37 28.51 -2.70
C THR A 73 19.28 29.57 -2.80
#